data_AF-A0A2S7Y096-F1
#
_entry.id   AF-A0A2S7Y096-F1
#
_cell.length_a   1.000
_cell.length_b   1.000
_cell.length_c   1.000
_cell.angle_alpha   90.00
_cell.angle_beta   90.00
_cell.angle_gamma   90.00
#
_symmetry.space_group_name_H-M   'P 1'
#
loop_
_entity.id
_entity.type
_entity.pdbx_description
1 polymer ?
#
loop_
_entity_poly.entity_id
_entity_poly.type
_entity_poly.pdbx_seq_one_letter_code
_entity_poly.pdbx_strand_id
1 'polypeptide(L)'
;MLALSLLLTAAAGVNAMVGREVKAVKLSEKSYICADDCTHEGVFFAQKGYFCPENETIIKVQVKGNTEFHFYDCDGTKLETGFSQRQRASGEEPPKCGVSEFEDSDEETFCSSFRSGGGGAGKTVQWSDVEKELKSASSEGGNGTPEENEPAAPKSQEECAQVGRQMFMECLQKSGEFKECDEQGRGAIQNCLGLA
;
A
#
# COMPACT_ATOMS: atom_id res chain seq x y z
N MET A 1 51.18 0.47 3.33
CA MET A 1 49.88 1.16 3.16
C MET A 1 49.04 0.31 2.24
N LEU A 2 47.88 -0.17 2.73
CA LEU A 2 46.68 -0.57 1.96
C LEU A 2 45.69 -1.20 2.97
N ALA A 3 45.30 -0.43 3.98
CA ALA A 3 44.09 -0.70 4.74
C ALA A 3 42.97 0.05 3.99
N LEU A 4 42.49 -0.58 2.91
CA LEU A 4 41.37 -0.05 2.15
C LEU A 4 40.10 -0.44 2.90
N SER A 5 39.53 0.57 3.53
CA SER A 5 38.24 0.60 4.19
C SER A 5 37.17 -0.14 3.38
N LEU A 6 36.79 -1.33 3.84
CA LEU A 6 35.50 -1.95 3.49
C LEU A 6 34.41 -1.21 4.28
N LEU A 7 34.12 0.01 3.85
CA LEU A 7 32.95 0.77 4.30
C LEU A 7 31.71 0.13 3.67
N LEU A 8 30.92 -0.50 4.54
CA LEU A 8 29.47 -0.69 4.48
C LEU A 8 28.83 -0.76 3.09
N THR A 9 28.78 -1.95 2.50
CA THR A 9 27.66 -2.31 1.62
C THR A 9 26.53 -2.86 2.50
N ALA A 10 25.82 -1.95 3.18
CA ALA A 10 24.46 -2.23 3.65
C ALA A 10 23.51 -2.03 2.46
N ALA A 11 23.50 -3.01 1.56
CA ALA A 11 22.52 -3.10 0.49
C ALA A 11 21.91 -4.50 0.56
N ALA A 12 21.02 -4.70 1.53
CA ALA A 12 20.11 -5.83 1.62
C ALA A 12 19.07 -5.55 2.71
N GLY A 13 18.16 -4.61 2.46
CA GLY A 13 16.90 -4.48 3.18
C GLY A 13 15.81 -4.40 2.13
N VAL A 14 15.04 -5.46 1.96
CA VAL A 14 13.84 -5.42 1.12
C VAL A 14 12.87 -4.42 1.76
N ASN A 15 12.56 -3.36 1.02
CA ASN A 15 11.75 -2.21 1.41
C ASN A 15 10.38 -2.67 1.95
N ALA A 16 10.19 -2.51 3.24
CA ALA A 16 8.97 -2.94 3.90
C ALA A 16 7.92 -1.83 3.72
N MET A 17 6.98 -2.05 2.81
CA MET A 17 5.69 -1.37 2.92
C MET A 17 5.07 -1.77 4.26
N VAL A 18 4.80 -0.78 5.11
CA VAL A 18 4.21 -0.98 6.43
C VAL A 18 2.86 -0.30 6.50
N GLY A 19 2.02 -0.75 7.43
CA GLY A 19 0.62 -0.35 7.49
C GLY A 19 -0.24 -1.01 6.41
N ARG A 20 -1.51 -1.22 6.76
CA ARG A 20 -2.58 -1.55 5.83
C ARG A 20 -3.78 -0.68 6.17
N GLU A 21 -4.41 -0.13 5.15
CA GLU A 21 -5.66 0.61 5.25
C GLU A 21 -5.58 1.85 6.17
N VAL A 22 -4.43 2.51 6.32
CA VAL A 22 -4.35 3.79 7.03
C VAL A 22 -5.10 4.85 6.22
N LYS A 23 -6.11 5.50 6.82
CA LYS A 23 -6.86 6.63 6.25
C LYS A 23 -6.29 7.96 6.70
N ALA A 24 -6.00 8.06 7.99
CA ALA A 24 -5.48 9.27 8.60
C ALA A 24 -4.43 8.91 9.66
N VAL A 25 -3.54 9.85 9.92
CA VAL A 25 -2.58 9.74 11.02
C VAL A 25 -2.78 10.92 11.95
N LYS A 26 -3.14 10.63 13.19
CA LYS A 26 -3.20 11.62 14.28
C LYS A 26 -1.78 12.00 14.67
N LEU A 27 -1.47 13.29 14.55
CA LEU A 27 -0.19 13.86 14.95
C LEU A 27 -0.24 14.32 16.42
N SER A 28 -1.42 14.74 16.87
CA SER A 28 -1.70 15.15 18.25
C SER A 28 -3.17 14.92 18.58
N GLU A 29 -3.60 15.33 19.78
CA GLU A 29 -5.02 15.38 20.15
C GLU A 29 -5.84 16.33 19.26
N LYS A 30 -5.19 17.30 18.60
CA LYS A 30 -5.84 18.39 17.86
C LYS A 30 -5.50 18.42 16.37
N SER A 31 -4.64 17.53 15.90
CA SER A 31 -4.20 17.56 14.50
C SER A 31 -3.99 16.17 13.91
N TYR A 32 -4.22 16.08 12.60
CA TYR A 32 -4.04 14.88 11.82
C TYR A 32 -3.61 15.21 10.39
N ILE A 33 -3.13 14.19 9.67
CA ILE A 33 -2.90 14.20 8.23
C ILE A 33 -3.75 13.12 7.57
N CYS A 34 -4.10 13.32 6.31
CA CYS A 34 -4.70 12.28 5.48
C CYS A 34 -3.61 11.48 4.75
N ALA A 35 -3.73 10.15 4.77
CA ALA A 35 -2.82 9.26 4.06
C ALA A 35 -3.26 9.14 2.58
N ASP A 36 -2.91 10.15 1.79
CA ASP A 36 -3.31 10.26 0.37
C ASP A 36 -2.18 10.82 -0.50
N ASP A 37 -1.25 9.96 -0.88
CA ASP A 37 -0.16 10.24 -1.82
C ASP A 37 0.69 11.47 -1.43
N CYS A 38 1.13 11.50 -0.17
CA CYS A 38 1.83 12.64 0.40
C CYS A 38 2.89 12.23 1.43
N THR A 39 3.77 13.17 1.81
CA THR A 39 4.85 12.95 2.78
C THR A 39 4.69 13.77 4.05
N HIS A 40 5.04 13.18 5.19
CA HIS A 40 5.15 13.86 6.48
C HIS A 40 6.35 13.30 7.24
N GLU A 41 7.23 14.18 7.76
CA GLU A 41 8.39 13.81 8.59
C GLU A 41 9.24 12.64 8.02
N GLY A 42 9.49 12.67 6.70
CA GLY A 42 10.29 11.64 6.02
C GLY A 42 9.58 10.31 5.77
N VAL A 43 8.26 10.26 5.89
CA VAL A 43 7.41 9.10 5.60
C VAL A 43 6.46 9.43 4.45
N PHE A 44 6.41 8.57 3.44
CA PHE A 44 5.44 8.64 2.35
C PHE A 44 4.21 7.78 2.67
N PHE A 45 3.02 8.36 2.54
CA PHE A 45 1.73 7.71 2.75
C PHE A 45 1.04 7.48 1.41
N ALA A 46 1.00 6.23 0.97
CA ALA A 46 0.37 5.86 -0.28
C ALA A 46 -1.16 5.94 -0.17
N GLN A 47 -1.83 6.24 -1.28
CA GLN A 47 -3.29 6.32 -1.36
C GLN A 47 -3.99 5.03 -0.88
N LYS A 48 -3.36 3.87 -1.03
CA LYS A 48 -3.88 2.57 -0.59
C LYS A 48 -3.75 2.32 0.92
N GLY A 49 -3.15 3.25 1.67
CA GLY A 49 -3.10 3.22 3.13
C GLY A 49 -1.95 2.39 3.72
N TYR A 50 -0.96 2.04 2.92
CA TYR A 50 0.37 1.67 3.41
C TYR A 50 1.31 2.88 3.32
N PHE A 51 2.45 2.77 3.96
CA PHE A 51 3.48 3.80 4.00
C PHE A 51 4.88 3.18 3.99
N CYS A 52 5.86 4.01 3.64
CA CYS A 52 7.29 3.67 3.63
C CYS A 52 8.11 4.92 3.91
N PRO A 53 9.42 4.78 4.23
CA PRO A 53 10.33 5.91 4.22
C PRO A 53 10.27 6.71 2.91
N GLU A 54 10.32 8.04 3.00
CA GLU A 54 10.22 8.94 1.84
C GLU A 54 11.35 8.69 0.83
N ASN A 55 12.51 8.20 1.24
CA ASN A 55 13.60 7.82 0.34
C ASN A 55 13.33 6.51 -0.44
N GLU A 56 12.37 5.69 -0.01
CA GLU A 56 11.93 4.45 -0.68
C GLU A 56 10.76 4.69 -1.65
N THR A 57 10.39 5.94 -1.90
CA THR A 57 9.33 6.28 -2.85
C THR A 57 9.81 6.17 -4.31
N ILE A 58 8.98 5.57 -5.17
CA ILE A 58 9.18 5.39 -6.61
C ILE A 58 8.13 6.17 -7.42
N ILE A 59 8.34 6.27 -8.73
CA ILE A 59 7.33 6.76 -9.68
C ILE A 59 6.71 5.56 -10.41
N LYS A 60 5.39 5.42 -10.30
CA LYS A 60 4.60 4.56 -11.17
C LYS A 60 4.41 5.24 -12.52
N VAL A 61 4.74 4.51 -13.58
CA VAL A 61 4.57 4.96 -14.96
C VAL A 61 3.71 3.97 -15.73
N GLN A 62 2.81 4.48 -16.57
CA GLN A 62 2.06 3.62 -17.48
C GLN A 62 3.00 3.04 -18.53
N VAL A 63 2.95 1.73 -18.76
CA VAL A 63 3.80 1.02 -19.73
C VAL A 63 3.61 1.56 -21.15
N LYS A 64 2.44 2.14 -21.45
CA LYS A 64 2.11 2.75 -22.76
C LYS A 64 2.45 4.24 -22.86
N GLY A 65 3.21 4.78 -21.92
CA GLY A 65 3.96 6.04 -22.12
C GLY A 65 3.18 7.33 -21.92
N ASN A 66 2.01 7.31 -21.26
CA ASN A 66 1.40 8.57 -20.85
C ASN A 66 2.06 9.04 -19.55
N THR A 67 2.92 10.05 -19.66
CA THR A 67 3.81 10.53 -18.58
C THR A 67 3.30 11.78 -17.85
N GLU A 68 2.14 12.32 -18.24
CA GLU A 68 1.64 13.58 -17.65
C GLU A 68 1.20 13.43 -16.18
N PHE A 69 0.91 12.22 -15.72
CA PHE A 69 0.55 11.95 -14.33
C PHE A 69 1.61 11.05 -13.67
N HIS A 70 2.37 11.64 -12.76
CA HIS A 70 3.25 10.91 -11.87
C HIS A 70 2.45 10.44 -10.65
N PHE A 71 2.35 9.13 -10.47
CA PHE A 71 1.81 8.56 -9.24
C PHE A 71 2.99 8.08 -8.40
N TYR A 72 3.13 8.57 -7.18
CA TYR A 72 4.15 8.06 -6.29
C TYR A 72 3.68 6.75 -5.64
N ASP A 73 4.62 5.87 -5.33
CA ASP A 73 4.31 4.64 -4.60
C ASP A 73 5.53 4.19 -3.79
N CYS A 74 5.35 3.22 -2.90
CA CYS A 74 6.47 2.61 -2.18
C CYS A 74 7.17 1.59 -3.08
N ASP A 75 8.51 1.53 -3.01
CA ASP A 75 9.27 0.50 -3.70
C ASP A 75 8.85 -0.91 -3.24
N GLY A 76 8.90 -1.88 -4.16
CA GLY A 76 8.43 -3.25 -3.94
C GLY A 76 6.91 -3.43 -4.00
N THR A 77 6.12 -2.35 -4.15
CA THR A 77 4.66 -2.45 -4.31
C THR A 77 4.30 -3.30 -5.52
N LYS A 78 3.34 -4.23 -5.35
CA LYS A 78 2.76 -4.95 -6.48
C LYS A 78 1.97 -3.99 -7.35
N LEU A 79 2.52 -3.68 -8.53
CA LEU A 79 1.88 -2.79 -9.49
C LEU A 79 0.72 -3.48 -10.21
N GLU A 80 -0.29 -2.68 -10.55
CA GLU A 80 -1.39 -3.10 -11.39
C GLU A 80 -0.94 -3.36 -12.83
N THR A 81 -1.64 -4.26 -13.53
CA THR A 81 -1.37 -4.54 -14.95
C THR A 81 -1.42 -3.25 -15.77
N GLY A 82 -0.38 -3.00 -16.56
CA GLY A 82 -0.25 -1.78 -17.36
C GLY A 82 0.59 -0.69 -16.70
N PHE A 83 1.06 -0.91 -15.48
CA PHE A 83 2.04 -0.05 -14.81
C PHE A 83 3.42 -0.71 -14.70
N SER A 84 4.44 0.13 -14.69
CA SER A 84 5.82 -0.20 -14.32
C SER A 84 6.32 0.85 -13.33
N GLN A 85 7.50 0.65 -12.75
CA GLN A 85 8.11 1.60 -11.82
C GLN A 85 9.48 2.07 -12.30
N ARG A 86 9.85 3.26 -11.86
CA ARG A 86 11.23 3.76 -11.90
C ARG A 86 11.55 4.52 -10.63
N GLN A 87 12.84 4.66 -10.36
CA GLN A 87 13.32 5.53 -9.29
C GLN A 87 13.01 7.01 -9.61
N ARG A 88 12.85 7.80 -8.55
CA ARG A 88 12.66 9.25 -8.65
C ARG A 88 13.93 9.93 -9.13
N ALA A 89 13.77 10.92 -10.01
CA ALA A 89 14.83 11.84 -10.37
C ALA A 89 14.88 13.02 -9.39
N SER A 90 15.97 13.79 -9.42
CA SER A 90 16.10 15.01 -8.62
C SER A 90 14.97 15.99 -8.95
N GLY A 91 14.26 16.48 -7.94
CA GLY A 91 13.11 17.37 -8.08
C GLY A 91 11.76 16.67 -8.28
N GLU A 92 11.71 15.34 -8.32
CA GLU A 92 10.47 14.55 -8.31
C GLU A 92 10.11 14.15 -6.88
N GLU A 93 9.69 15.12 -6.08
CA GLU A 93 9.36 14.92 -4.67
C GLU A 93 7.84 14.76 -4.50
N PRO A 94 7.38 13.76 -3.71
CA PRO A 94 5.97 13.66 -3.37
C PRO A 94 5.52 14.92 -2.63
N PRO A 95 4.26 15.35 -2.80
CA PRO A 95 3.76 16.53 -2.09
C PRO A 95 3.80 16.31 -0.58
N LYS A 96 3.93 17.39 0.19
CA LYS A 96 3.83 17.32 1.66
C LYS A 96 2.36 17.18 2.07
N CYS A 97 2.09 16.35 3.09
CA CYS A 97 0.74 16.18 3.61
C CYS A 97 0.25 17.49 4.24
N GLY A 98 -0.99 17.88 3.92
CA GLY A 98 -1.67 18.95 4.62
C GLY A 98 -1.99 18.52 6.05
N VAL A 99 -1.62 19.34 7.02
CA VAL A 99 -2.02 19.15 8.42
C VAL A 99 -3.38 19.80 8.63
N SER A 100 -4.34 19.00 9.07
CA SER A 100 -5.67 19.43 9.43
C SER A 100 -5.83 19.45 10.95
N GLU A 101 -6.66 20.36 11.45
CA GLU A 101 -7.04 20.42 12.85
C GLU A 101 -8.38 19.70 13.05
N PHE A 102 -8.61 19.17 14.26
CA PHE A 102 -9.93 18.72 14.68
C PHE A 102 -10.78 19.95 15.05
N GLU A 103 -12.02 20.04 14.54
CA GLU A 103 -12.96 21.05 15.03
C GLU A 103 -13.41 20.68 16.46
N ASP A 104 -13.60 19.39 16.73
CA ASP A 104 -13.78 18.79 18.06
C ASP A 104 -12.97 17.48 18.22
N SER A 105 -12.35 17.23 19.38
CA SER A 105 -11.42 16.09 19.60
C SER A 105 -12.05 14.70 19.50
N ASP A 106 -13.38 14.64 19.56
CA ASP A 106 -14.19 13.42 19.46
C ASP A 106 -14.72 13.17 18.04
N GLU A 107 -14.42 14.04 17.07
CA GLU A 107 -14.87 13.89 15.70
C GLU A 107 -14.03 12.87 14.91
N GLU A 108 -14.70 12.16 14.01
CA GLU A 108 -14.04 11.29 13.05
C GLU A 108 -13.20 12.12 12.07
N THR A 109 -11.96 11.68 11.79
CA THR A 109 -11.10 12.34 10.80
C THR A 109 -11.76 12.33 9.42
N PHE A 110 -12.01 13.51 8.87
CA PHE A 110 -12.64 13.69 7.56
C PHE A 110 -11.62 13.70 6.43
N CYS A 111 -10.99 12.55 6.19
CA CYS A 111 -10.20 12.36 4.97
C CYS A 111 -11.11 11.95 3.82
N SER A 112 -11.49 12.94 2.99
CA SER A 112 -12.10 12.73 1.68
C SER A 112 -11.04 12.38 0.64
N SER A 113 -10.23 11.36 0.88
CA SER A 113 -9.27 10.94 -0.14
C SER A 113 -10.02 10.30 -1.30
N PHE A 114 -9.71 10.72 -2.52
CA PHE A 114 -10.20 10.15 -3.78
C PHE A 114 -9.57 8.77 -4.00
N ARG A 115 -9.72 7.86 -3.03
CA ARG A 115 -9.16 6.50 -3.07
C ARG A 115 -9.80 5.80 -4.26
N SER A 116 -9.08 5.79 -5.37
CA SER A 116 -9.61 5.27 -6.63
C SER A 116 -9.89 3.78 -6.45
N GLY A 117 -11.15 3.38 -6.66
CA GLY A 117 -11.60 2.00 -6.84
C GLY A 117 -11.11 0.96 -5.84
N GLY A 118 -11.59 1.00 -4.58
CA GLY A 118 -11.48 -0.13 -3.65
C GLY A 118 -10.80 0.13 -2.32
N GLY A 119 -10.47 1.37 -1.98
CA GLY A 119 -10.04 1.73 -0.64
C GLY A 119 -11.24 1.68 0.32
N GLY A 120 -11.36 0.60 1.10
CA GLY A 120 -12.34 0.49 2.18
C GLY A 120 -12.16 1.57 3.25
N ALA A 121 -13.05 1.56 4.24
CA ALA A 121 -12.99 2.44 5.42
C ALA A 121 -11.66 2.23 6.16
N GLY A 122 -10.64 3.00 5.80
CA GLY A 122 -9.34 2.89 6.43
C GLY A 122 -9.36 3.40 7.87
N LYS A 123 -8.45 2.88 8.69
CA LYS A 123 -8.29 3.23 10.10
C LYS A 123 -7.50 4.52 10.28
N THR A 124 -7.81 5.25 11.35
CA THR A 124 -6.98 6.33 11.85
C THR A 124 -6.00 5.78 12.86
N VAL A 125 -4.70 6.05 12.68
CA VAL A 125 -3.63 5.56 13.57
C VAL A 125 -2.91 6.73 14.24
N GLN A 126 -2.16 6.47 15.31
CA GLN A 126 -1.32 7.49 15.94
C GLN A 126 0.03 7.57 15.22
N TRP A 127 0.62 8.77 15.15
CA TRP A 127 1.97 8.96 14.58
C TRP A 127 3.02 8.04 15.24
N SER A 128 2.94 7.89 16.57
CA SER A 128 3.84 7.00 17.31
C SER A 128 3.76 5.54 16.88
N ASP A 129 2.61 5.06 16.40
CA ASP A 129 2.46 3.70 15.88
C ASP A 129 3.15 3.57 14.52
N VAL A 130 3.04 4.58 13.65
CA VAL A 130 3.75 4.66 12.36
C VAL A 130 5.26 4.56 12.57
N GLU A 131 5.81 5.37 13.49
CA GLU A 131 7.25 5.35 13.80
C GLU A 131 7.70 3.98 14.31
N LYS A 132 6.87 3.34 15.13
CA LYS A 132 7.17 2.03 15.71
C LYS A 132 7.16 0.93 14.65
N GLU A 133 6.17 0.97 13.76
CA GLU A 133 6.06 0.08 12.60
C GLU A 133 7.28 0.21 11.67
N LEU A 134 7.71 1.43 11.34
CA LEU A 134 8.92 1.67 10.51
C LEU A 134 10.21 1.16 11.18
N LYS A 135 10.37 1.40 12.48
CA LYS A 135 11.55 0.94 13.24
C LYS A 135 11.59 -0.59 13.32
N SER A 136 10.44 -1.23 13.48
CA SER A 136 10.33 -2.70 13.54
C SER A 136 10.68 -3.31 12.19
N ALA A 137 10.15 -2.76 11.11
CA ALA A 137 10.43 -3.20 9.75
C ALA A 137 11.90 -3.03 9.34
N SER A 138 12.56 -1.98 9.82
CA SER A 138 14.00 -1.75 9.59
C SER A 138 14.90 -2.70 10.41
N SER A 139 14.38 -3.31 11.48
CA SER A 139 15.11 -4.21 12.38
C SER A 139 14.97 -5.68 11.98
N GLU A 140 13.93 -6.03 11.23
CA GLU A 140 13.65 -7.39 10.73
C GLU A 140 14.15 -7.59 9.29
N GLY A 141 15.46 -7.37 9.08
CA GLY A 141 16.15 -7.95 7.94
C GLY A 141 16.34 -9.47 8.15
N GLY A 142 15.28 -10.28 8.03
CA GLY A 142 15.34 -11.69 8.40
C GLY A 142 14.19 -12.57 7.89
N ASN A 143 14.34 -13.06 6.66
CA ASN A 143 13.93 -14.40 6.19
C ASN A 143 12.55 -14.95 6.61
N GLY A 144 11.50 -14.63 5.84
CA GLY A 144 10.29 -15.44 5.75
C GLY A 144 10.38 -16.44 4.59
N THR A 145 10.96 -17.61 4.82
CA THR A 145 10.90 -18.73 3.87
C THR A 145 9.45 -19.25 3.85
N PRO A 146 8.86 -19.63 2.70
CA PRO A 146 7.54 -20.26 2.67
C PRO A 146 7.64 -21.64 3.32
N GLU A 147 7.00 -21.83 4.48
CA GLU A 147 6.85 -23.15 5.06
C GLU A 147 5.68 -23.85 4.37
N GLU A 148 6.02 -24.70 3.41
CA GLU A 148 5.11 -25.65 2.79
C GLU A 148 5.09 -26.94 3.63
N ASN A 149 3.88 -27.32 4.04
CA ASN A 149 3.37 -28.65 4.42
C ASN A 149 2.82 -28.77 5.86
N GLU A 150 1.51 -28.56 6.02
CA GLU A 150 0.60 -29.44 6.76
C GLU A 150 -0.88 -29.10 6.40
N PRO A 151 -1.88 -29.98 6.68
CA PRO A 151 -3.11 -30.10 5.89
C PRO A 151 -4.09 -28.91 5.99
N ALA A 152 -4.80 -28.68 4.87
CA ALA A 152 -5.65 -27.52 4.64
C ALA A 152 -6.77 -27.33 5.69
N ALA A 153 -6.61 -26.28 6.50
CA ALA A 153 -7.71 -25.63 7.19
C ALA A 153 -8.66 -24.98 6.15
N PRO A 154 -9.96 -24.82 6.45
CA PRO A 154 -10.89 -24.13 5.55
C PRO A 154 -10.36 -22.74 5.20
N LYS A 155 -10.33 -22.43 3.89
CA LYS A 155 -9.82 -21.17 3.35
C LYS A 155 -10.54 -19.98 4.01
N SER A 156 -9.77 -18.99 4.44
CA SER A 156 -10.31 -17.80 5.10
C SER A 156 -11.16 -16.97 4.13
N GLN A 157 -12.09 -16.19 4.67
CA GLN A 157 -12.92 -15.27 3.88
C GLN A 157 -12.09 -14.29 3.05
N GLU A 158 -10.91 -13.92 3.55
CA GLU A 158 -9.99 -13.01 2.87
C GLU A 158 -9.31 -13.64 1.65
N GLU A 159 -8.90 -14.90 1.75
CA GLU A 159 -8.37 -15.67 0.60
C GLU A 159 -9.45 -15.87 -0.47
N CYS A 160 -10.68 -16.20 -0.06
CA CYS A 160 -11.77 -16.35 -1.02
C CYS A 160 -12.19 -15.04 -1.67
N ALA A 161 -12.12 -13.92 -0.95
CA ALA A 161 -12.31 -12.60 -1.54
C ALA A 161 -11.21 -12.26 -2.57
N GLN A 162 -9.96 -12.68 -2.36
CA GLN A 162 -8.90 -12.53 -3.36
C GLN A 162 -9.19 -13.34 -4.62
N VAL A 163 -9.65 -14.58 -4.48
CA VAL A 163 -10.05 -15.44 -5.62
C VAL A 163 -11.19 -14.79 -6.42
N GLY A 164 -12.22 -14.27 -5.73
CA GLY A 164 -13.32 -13.55 -6.37
C GLY A 164 -12.89 -12.31 -7.14
N ARG A 165 -12.04 -11.49 -6.52
CA ARG A 165 -11.47 -10.28 -7.15
C ARG A 165 -10.65 -10.62 -8.39
N GLN A 166 -9.86 -11.69 -8.35
CA GLN A 166 -9.09 -12.12 -9.51
C GLN A 166 -9.99 -12.53 -10.68
N MET A 167 -11.00 -13.36 -10.43
CA MET A 167 -11.96 -13.80 -11.45
C MET A 167 -12.73 -12.62 -12.07
N PHE A 168 -13.17 -11.66 -11.23
CA PHE A 168 -13.80 -10.43 -11.70
C PHE A 168 -12.91 -9.63 -12.65
N MET A 169 -11.64 -9.41 -12.27
CA MET A 169 -10.69 -8.64 -13.06
C MET A 169 -10.32 -9.33 -14.38
N GLU A 170 -10.16 -10.66 -14.37
CA GLU A 170 -9.90 -11.43 -15.59
C GLU A 170 -11.10 -11.41 -16.55
N CYS A 171 -12.33 -11.44 -16.01
CA CYS A 171 -13.54 -11.26 -16.81
C CYS A 171 -13.62 -9.86 -17.41
N LEU A 172 -13.39 -8.81 -16.64
CA LEU A 172 -13.41 -7.42 -17.14
C LEU A 172 -12.42 -7.20 -18.28
N GLN A 173 -11.25 -7.85 -18.21
CA GLN A 173 -10.25 -7.80 -19.29
C GLN A 173 -10.71 -8.49 -20.58
N LYS A 174 -11.67 -9.42 -20.51
CA LYS A 174 -12.14 -10.23 -21.64
C LYS A 174 -13.47 -9.75 -22.21
N SER A 175 -14.48 -9.52 -21.39
CA SER A 175 -15.84 -9.16 -21.84
C SER A 175 -16.16 -7.69 -21.69
N GLY A 176 -15.55 -7.00 -20.72
CA GLY A 176 -15.85 -5.59 -20.40
C GLY A 176 -17.25 -5.36 -19.79
N GLU A 177 -18.11 -6.38 -19.69
CA GLU A 177 -19.45 -6.26 -19.13
C GLU A 177 -19.43 -6.49 -17.61
N PHE A 178 -19.55 -5.40 -16.86
CA PHE A 178 -19.44 -5.39 -15.40
C PHE A 178 -20.36 -6.41 -14.70
N LYS A 179 -21.62 -6.54 -15.15
CA LYS A 179 -22.62 -7.38 -14.49
C LYS A 179 -22.25 -8.86 -14.57
N GLU A 180 -21.81 -9.33 -15.74
CA GLU A 180 -21.36 -10.71 -15.93
C GLU A 180 -20.13 -11.02 -15.06
N CYS A 181 -19.21 -10.07 -14.99
CA CYS A 181 -17.99 -10.24 -14.20
C CYS A 181 -18.26 -10.23 -12.69
N ASP A 182 -19.19 -9.41 -12.21
CA ASP A 182 -19.63 -9.41 -10.80
C ASP A 182 -20.22 -10.77 -10.41
N GLU A 183 -21.06 -11.35 -11.26
CA GLU A 183 -21.65 -12.68 -11.04
C GLU A 183 -20.56 -13.76 -10.98
N GLN A 184 -19.57 -13.73 -11.89
CA GLN A 184 -18.45 -14.68 -11.88
C GLN A 184 -17.54 -14.51 -10.65
N GLY A 185 -17.23 -13.27 -10.26
CA GLY A 185 -16.44 -12.97 -9.07
C GLY A 185 -17.12 -13.48 -7.80
N ARG A 186 -18.43 -13.21 -7.63
CA ARG A 186 -19.21 -13.67 -6.49
C ARG A 186 -19.34 -15.20 -6.44
N GLY A 187 -19.56 -15.84 -7.59
CA GLY A 187 -19.59 -17.30 -7.69
C GLY A 187 -18.27 -17.93 -7.27
N ALA A 188 -17.13 -17.32 -7.64
CA ALA A 188 -15.82 -17.80 -7.22
C ALA A 188 -15.57 -17.67 -5.70
N ILE A 189 -16.09 -16.62 -5.05
CA ILE A 189 -16.06 -16.49 -3.58
C ILE A 189 -16.88 -17.60 -2.92
N GLN A 190 -18.11 -17.83 -3.39
CA GLN A 190 -18.99 -18.86 -2.84
C GLN A 190 -18.42 -20.26 -3.00
N ASN A 191 -17.88 -20.58 -4.18
CA ASN A 191 -17.18 -21.84 -4.45
C ASN A 191 -15.97 -22.03 -3.52
N CYS A 192 -15.18 -20.96 -3.32
CA CYS A 192 -14.01 -21.01 -2.45
C CYS A 192 -14.40 -21.22 -0.97
N LEU A 193 -15.50 -20.64 -0.52
CA LEU A 193 -16.04 -20.80 0.83
C LEU A 193 -16.80 -22.12 1.04
N GLY A 194 -17.00 -22.93 -0.01
CA GLY A 194 -17.81 -24.15 0.06
C GLY A 194 -19.31 -23.88 0.26
N LEU A 195 -19.80 -22.73 -0.20
CA LEU A 195 -21.19 -22.26 -0.06
C LEU A 195 -22.00 -22.40 -1.37
N ALA A 196 -21.48 -23.14 -2.34
CA ALA A 196 -22.06 -23.32 -3.67
C ALA A 196 -23.02 -24.51 -3.77
#